data_AF-A0A1Q4NV14-F1
#
_entry.id   AF-A0A1Q4NV14-F1
#
_cell.length_a   1.000
_cell.length_b   1.000
_cell.length_c   1.000
_cell.angle_alpha   90.00
_cell.angle_beta   90.00
_cell.angle_gamma   90.00
#
_symmetry.space_group_name_H-M   'P 1'
#
loop_
_entity.id
_entity.type
_entity.pdbx_description
1 polymer ?
#
loop_
_entity_poly.entity_id
_entity_poly.type
_entity_poly.pdbx_seq_one_letter_code
_entity_poly.pdbx_strand_id
1 'polypeptide(L)'
;MMNMASAKVNELINLSAQACHHLREVDIYGIKALIQCERDDFLAALNEYFFASCAEIGSQSAMDNVKIVYSHSNELFFHALNVAAEYRVEKRVEFHPDNYYEVIFQDASGDILESRGGIRHLILRSASRQEYCVITPDYKDNVLEYQKPGIRLLREIVFRTYQSINYFPIHASASGFGSRGFLFVGDSGAGKTTMASLLAALADEGKFISSDITLLKNQSDTAHAVGWPGGGISVGAGTLACLSSVVPSASDKKDFKHREGYVRKGKYLLTPSEFTQMFAAEFDSQLSIDAIIFPRIVPEEDACHLAHLPANEAFERASQQLRNSLSDTYRYGLVDILGEDIHEINSQALENLHSIIEKIPAFTVSGNPVAIAHALINEWK
;
A
#
# COMPACT_ATOMS: atom_id res chain seq x y z
N MET A 1 -8.58 -3.01 40.58
CA MET A 1 -7.52 -3.50 39.67
C MET A 1 -7.58 -2.86 38.28
N MET A 2 -8.76 -2.55 37.70
CA MET A 2 -8.85 -1.88 36.38
C MET A 2 -8.06 -0.56 36.27
N ASN A 3 -8.10 0.33 37.27
CA ASN A 3 -7.38 1.62 37.19
C ASN A 3 -5.84 1.51 37.09
N MET A 4 -5.23 0.40 37.52
CA MET A 4 -3.76 0.26 37.45
C MET A 4 -3.28 -0.07 36.04
N ALA A 5 -4.06 -0.81 35.26
CA ALA A 5 -3.64 -1.23 33.93
C ALA A 5 -3.69 -0.08 32.92
N SER A 6 -4.74 0.74 32.99
CA SER A 6 -4.86 1.96 32.19
C SER A 6 -3.73 2.96 32.46
N ALA A 7 -3.30 3.06 33.72
CA ALA A 7 -2.17 3.91 34.10
C ALA A 7 -0.87 3.43 33.45
N LYS A 8 -0.63 2.11 33.39
CA LYS A 8 0.55 1.51 32.78
C LYS A 8 0.62 1.70 31.26
N VAL A 9 -0.51 1.59 30.54
CA VAL A 9 -0.52 1.84 29.07
C VAL A 9 -0.15 3.30 28.77
N ASN A 10 -0.77 4.24 29.47
CA ASN A 10 -0.47 5.66 29.30
C ASN A 10 0.96 5.99 29.73
N GLU A 11 1.46 5.36 30.80
CA GLU A 11 2.87 5.46 31.22
C GLU A 11 3.80 5.00 30.11
N LEU A 12 3.57 3.83 29.50
CA LEU A 12 4.40 3.32 28.40
C LEU A 12 4.37 4.24 27.18
N ILE A 13 3.20 4.75 26.78
CA ILE A 13 3.09 5.73 25.67
C ILE A 13 3.91 6.98 25.98
N ASN A 14 3.80 7.51 27.21
CA ASN A 14 4.55 8.69 27.64
C ASN A 14 6.06 8.44 27.69
N LEU A 15 6.50 7.27 28.19
CA LEU A 15 7.92 6.88 28.20
C LEU A 15 8.47 6.77 26.77
N SER A 16 7.74 6.12 25.86
CA SER A 16 8.09 6.06 24.45
C SER A 16 8.20 7.44 23.82
N ALA A 17 7.25 8.33 24.12
CA ALA A 17 7.29 9.71 23.61
C ALA A 17 8.48 10.49 24.19
N GLN A 18 8.85 10.30 25.45
CA GLN A 18 10.03 10.93 26.05
C GLN A 18 11.35 10.41 25.46
N ALA A 19 11.40 9.12 25.09
CA ALA A 19 12.55 8.52 24.42
C ALA A 19 12.74 9.08 22.99
N CYS A 20 11.68 9.55 22.34
CA CYS A 20 11.74 10.02 20.96
C CYS A 20 11.99 11.54 20.85
N HIS A 21 13.11 11.91 20.24
CA HIS A 21 13.55 13.31 20.12
C HIS A 21 13.13 13.98 18.79
N HIS A 22 12.79 13.18 17.78
CA HIS A 22 12.39 13.68 16.47
C HIS A 22 10.86 13.70 16.39
N LEU A 23 10.29 14.84 16.05
CA LEU A 23 8.85 15.02 15.83
C LEU A 23 8.64 15.68 14.48
N ARG A 24 7.88 15.04 13.60
CA ARG A 24 7.52 15.59 12.29
C ARG A 24 6.07 15.32 11.95
N GLU A 25 5.40 16.33 11.43
CA GLU A 25 4.16 16.13 10.67
C GLU A 25 4.56 15.62 9.28
N VAL A 26 3.93 14.53 8.86
CA VAL A 26 4.07 13.97 7.51
C VAL A 26 2.68 13.87 6.89
N ASP A 27 2.61 14.12 5.59
CA ASP A 27 1.42 13.85 4.81
C ASP A 27 1.63 12.54 4.05
N ILE A 28 0.77 11.55 4.34
CA ILE A 28 0.81 10.24 3.71
C ILE A 28 -0.52 10.07 2.98
N TYR A 29 -0.50 10.28 1.67
CA TYR A 29 -1.67 10.13 0.81
C TYR A 29 -2.88 10.96 1.27
N GLY A 30 -2.64 12.20 1.72
CA GLY A 30 -3.66 13.13 2.21
C GLY A 30 -3.98 12.99 3.69
N ILE A 31 -3.30 12.08 4.40
CA ILE A 31 -3.47 11.87 5.84
C ILE A 31 -2.32 12.56 6.57
N LYS A 32 -2.67 13.55 7.39
CA LYS A 32 -1.72 14.18 8.30
C LYS A 32 -1.44 13.26 9.48
N ALA A 33 -0.21 12.76 9.54
CA ALA A 33 0.27 11.96 10.65
C ALA A 33 1.38 12.70 11.40
N LEU A 34 1.28 12.73 12.73
CA LEU A 34 2.34 13.22 13.60
C LEU A 34 3.24 12.04 13.98
N ILE A 35 4.43 11.98 13.39
CA ILE A 35 5.40 10.92 13.63
C ILE A 35 6.42 11.41 14.66
N GLN A 36 6.53 10.66 15.74
CA GLN A 36 7.54 10.87 16.76
C GLN A 36 8.46 9.64 16.80
N CYS A 37 9.78 9.82 16.67
CA CYS A 37 10.73 8.71 16.66
C CYS A 37 12.09 9.06 17.28
N GLU A 38 12.84 8.03 17.66
CA GLU A 38 14.18 8.17 18.26
C GLU A 38 15.25 8.47 17.20
N ARG A 39 15.06 7.97 15.98
CA ARG A 39 16.05 8.00 14.89
C ARG A 39 15.45 8.57 13.60
N ASP A 40 16.25 9.31 12.84
CA ASP A 40 15.85 9.88 11.54
C ASP A 40 15.72 8.82 10.42
N ASP A 41 16.28 7.63 10.60
CA ASP A 41 16.24 6.56 9.59
C ASP A 41 14.82 6.03 9.36
N PHE A 42 13.97 6.01 10.38
CA PHE A 42 12.55 5.72 10.21
C PHE A 42 11.86 6.77 9.34
N LEU A 43 12.12 8.06 9.57
CA LEU A 43 11.59 9.15 8.74
C LEU A 43 12.11 9.06 7.30
N ALA A 44 13.39 8.72 7.11
CA ALA A 44 13.96 8.50 5.79
C ALA A 44 13.27 7.33 5.07
N ALA A 45 12.99 6.24 5.78
CA ALA A 45 12.26 5.10 5.24
C ALA A 45 10.81 5.45 4.91
N LEU A 46 10.11 6.23 5.74
CA LEU A 46 8.78 6.73 5.42
C LEU A 46 8.78 7.55 4.12
N ASN A 47 9.73 8.48 3.99
CA ASN A 47 9.88 9.28 2.78
C ASN A 47 10.17 8.42 1.56
N GLU A 48 10.91 7.33 1.70
CA GLU A 48 11.21 6.41 0.60
C GLU A 48 10.01 5.53 0.23
N TYR A 49 9.25 5.05 1.21
CA TYR A 49 8.13 4.11 1.04
C TYR A 49 6.83 4.76 0.58
N PHE A 50 6.56 5.96 1.08
CA PHE A 50 5.36 6.74 0.76
C PHE A 50 5.67 7.87 -0.21
N PHE A 51 6.79 7.78 -0.93
CA PHE A 51 7.25 8.74 -1.93
C PHE A 51 6.22 8.87 -3.07
N ALA A 52 5.38 9.90 -3.01
CA ALA A 52 4.62 10.50 -4.12
C ALA A 52 3.87 11.73 -3.60
N SER A 53 3.54 12.65 -4.52
CA SER A 53 2.59 13.76 -4.35
C SER A 53 1.39 13.34 -3.50
N CYS A 54 1.05 14.15 -2.49
CA CYS A 54 -0.10 13.88 -1.64
C CYS A 54 -1.36 13.75 -2.49
N ALA A 55 -1.95 12.55 -2.53
CA ALA A 55 -3.33 12.42 -2.97
C ALA A 55 -4.17 13.25 -2.01
N GLU A 56 -4.85 14.28 -2.49
CA GLU A 56 -5.73 15.06 -1.63
C GLU A 56 -6.92 14.20 -1.25
N ILE A 57 -6.92 13.72 -0.01
CA ILE A 57 -8.17 13.30 0.62
C ILE A 57 -8.92 14.62 0.89
N GLY A 58 -10.03 14.84 0.18
CA GLY A 58 -10.90 16.00 0.44
C GLY A 58 -11.21 16.12 1.95
N SER A 59 -11.53 17.32 2.42
CA SER A 59 -11.53 17.77 3.83
C SER A 59 -12.52 17.08 4.80
N GLN A 60 -12.81 15.79 4.64
CA GLN A 60 -13.82 15.03 5.35
C GLN A 60 -13.29 13.67 5.88
N SER A 61 -11.98 13.49 5.98
CA SER A 61 -11.42 12.26 6.56
C SER A 61 -11.71 12.18 8.06
N ALA A 62 -12.22 11.04 8.52
CA ALA A 62 -12.41 10.75 9.94
C ALA A 62 -11.10 10.61 10.74
N MET A 63 -9.94 10.58 10.05
CA MET A 63 -8.62 10.35 10.63
C MET A 63 -7.62 11.47 10.38
N ASP A 64 -8.08 12.72 10.43
CA ASP A 64 -7.16 13.83 10.54
C ASP A 64 -6.45 13.79 11.90
N ASN A 65 -5.11 13.88 11.88
CA ASN A 65 -4.22 13.98 13.05
C ASN A 65 -3.94 12.66 13.79
N VAL A 66 -3.64 11.58 13.07
CA VAL A 66 -3.14 10.35 13.70
C VAL A 66 -1.72 10.58 14.23
N LYS A 67 -1.47 10.24 15.50
CA LYS A 67 -0.14 10.28 16.10
C LYS A 67 0.46 8.88 16.15
N ILE A 68 1.71 8.75 15.69
CA ILE A 68 2.48 7.51 15.79
C ILE A 68 3.79 7.80 16.49
N VAL A 69 3.99 7.14 17.63
CA VAL A 69 5.26 7.10 18.34
C VAL A 69 5.99 5.82 17.97
N TYR A 70 7.09 5.92 17.23
CA TYR A 70 7.91 4.79 16.84
C TYR A 70 9.20 4.76 17.66
N SER A 71 9.26 3.85 18.62
CA SER A 71 10.36 3.70 19.56
C SER A 71 11.18 2.43 19.29
N HIS A 72 12.48 2.56 19.53
CA HIS A 72 13.46 1.54 19.24
C HIS A 72 14.46 1.43 20.38
N SER A 73 14.08 0.72 21.43
CA SER A 73 14.87 0.62 22.66
C SER A 73 14.67 -0.74 23.30
N ASN A 74 15.78 -1.46 23.53
CA ASN A 74 15.74 -2.72 24.28
C ASN A 74 15.17 -2.53 25.68
N GLU A 75 15.57 -1.48 26.39
CA GLU A 75 15.10 -1.19 27.74
C GLU A 75 13.59 -1.02 27.76
N LEU A 76 13.07 -0.13 26.91
CA LEU A 76 11.64 0.14 26.83
C LEU A 76 10.85 -1.06 26.30
N PHE A 77 11.39 -1.79 25.33
CA PHE A 77 10.78 -3.00 24.80
C PHE A 77 10.64 -4.09 25.87
N PHE A 78 11.70 -4.40 26.62
CA PHE A 78 11.64 -5.38 27.70
C PHE A 78 10.79 -4.89 28.88
N HIS A 79 10.80 -3.59 29.17
CA HIS A 79 9.90 -3.01 30.18
C HIS A 79 8.42 -3.19 29.78
N ALA A 80 8.07 -2.84 28.54
CA ALA A 80 6.71 -3.01 28.02
C ALA A 80 6.31 -4.49 27.96
N LEU A 81 7.23 -5.40 27.62
CA LEU A 81 6.99 -6.85 27.69
C LEU A 81 6.73 -7.34 29.11
N ASN A 82 7.48 -6.85 30.10
CA ASN A 82 7.28 -7.22 31.50
C ASN A 82 5.90 -6.75 31.99
N VAL A 83 5.49 -5.54 31.61
CA VAL A 83 4.12 -5.05 31.86
C VAL A 83 3.10 -5.96 31.20
N ALA A 84 3.28 -6.29 29.91
CA ALA A 84 2.36 -7.14 29.16
C ALA A 84 2.25 -8.55 29.76
N ALA A 85 3.34 -9.13 30.28
CA ALA A 85 3.38 -10.47 30.86
C ALA A 85 2.50 -10.64 32.12
N GLU A 86 2.06 -9.54 32.75
CA GLU A 86 1.11 -9.58 33.87
C GLU A 86 -0.33 -9.90 33.44
N TYR A 87 -0.63 -9.81 32.14
CA TYR A 87 -1.97 -9.97 31.58
C TYR A 87 -2.10 -11.28 30.79
N ARG A 88 -3.35 -11.72 30.59
CA ARG A 88 -3.66 -12.90 29.78
C ARG A 88 -4.02 -12.48 28.37
N VAL A 89 -3.59 -13.27 27.39
CA VAL A 89 -4.04 -13.11 26.00
C VAL A 89 -5.56 -13.21 25.95
N GLU A 90 -6.21 -12.15 25.50
CA GLU A 90 -7.67 -12.07 25.37
C GLU A 90 -8.13 -12.65 24.04
N LYS A 91 -7.46 -12.29 22.96
CA LYS A 91 -7.77 -12.74 21.60
C LYS A 91 -6.54 -12.72 20.69
N ARG A 92 -6.68 -13.39 19.56
CA ARG A 92 -5.70 -13.39 18.47
C ARG A 92 -6.25 -12.64 17.27
N VAL A 93 -5.41 -11.82 16.66
CA VAL A 93 -5.69 -11.13 15.41
C VAL A 93 -4.75 -11.68 14.37
N GLU A 94 -5.27 -12.58 13.54
CA GLU A 94 -4.54 -13.15 12.42
C GLU A 94 -4.56 -12.16 11.24
N PHE A 95 -3.39 -11.91 10.65
CA PHE A 95 -3.27 -10.88 9.62
C PHE A 95 -2.35 -11.30 8.46
N HIS A 96 -1.45 -12.25 8.69
CA HIS A 96 -0.69 -12.96 7.67
C HIS A 96 -0.61 -14.45 8.06
N PRO A 97 -0.57 -15.40 7.11
CA PRO A 97 -0.45 -16.84 7.45
C PRO A 97 0.69 -17.16 8.41
N ASP A 98 1.77 -16.38 8.33
CA ASP A 98 2.97 -16.54 9.16
C ASP A 98 3.08 -15.54 10.33
N ASN A 99 2.15 -14.60 10.48
CA ASN A 99 2.21 -13.58 11.54
C ASN A 99 0.82 -13.25 12.10
N TYR A 100 0.72 -13.20 13.43
CA TYR A 100 -0.48 -12.77 14.14
C TYR A 100 -0.12 -11.85 15.31
N TYR A 101 -1.11 -11.10 15.80
CA TYR A 101 -1.00 -10.37 17.05
C TYR A 101 -1.76 -11.10 18.15
N GLU A 102 -1.15 -11.16 19.33
CA GLU A 102 -1.86 -11.47 20.56
C GLU A 102 -2.27 -10.15 21.22
N VAL A 103 -3.57 -9.98 21.44
CA VAL A 103 -4.11 -8.86 22.23
C VAL A 103 -3.95 -9.27 23.68
N ILE A 104 -2.93 -8.71 24.33
CA ILE A 104 -2.54 -9.06 25.69
C ILE A 104 -3.38 -8.30 26.72
N PHE A 105 -3.83 -7.11 26.35
CA PHE A 105 -4.64 -6.25 27.19
C PHE A 105 -5.58 -5.42 26.32
N GLN A 106 -6.86 -5.33 26.70
CA GLN A 106 -7.81 -4.41 26.10
C GLN A 106 -8.77 -3.84 27.17
N ASP A 107 -8.81 -2.52 27.31
CA ASP A 107 -9.76 -1.84 28.20
C ASP A 107 -10.25 -0.50 27.63
N ALA A 108 -10.91 0.31 28.47
CA ALA A 108 -11.40 1.64 28.08
C ALA A 108 -10.30 2.67 27.81
N SER A 109 -9.04 2.39 28.14
CA SER A 109 -7.88 3.25 27.94
C SER A 109 -7.06 2.88 26.71
N GLY A 110 -7.15 1.64 26.24
CA GLY A 110 -6.45 1.19 25.04
C GLY A 110 -6.14 -0.30 25.02
N ASP A 111 -5.21 -0.65 24.13
CA ASP A 111 -4.80 -2.02 23.88
C ASP A 111 -3.27 -2.17 23.92
N ILE A 112 -2.81 -3.34 24.36
CA ILE A 112 -1.43 -3.81 24.17
C ILE A 112 -1.47 -5.04 23.26
N LEU A 113 -0.76 -4.94 22.13
CA LEU A 113 -0.65 -6.02 21.16
C LEU A 113 0.82 -6.44 21.01
N GLU A 114 1.07 -7.74 21.01
CA GLU A 114 2.39 -8.31 20.75
C GLU A 114 2.39 -9.12 19.46
N SER A 115 3.38 -8.88 18.60
CA SER A 115 3.53 -9.70 17.40
C SER A 115 4.07 -11.10 17.72
N ARG A 116 3.50 -12.09 17.05
CA ARG A 116 3.96 -13.47 17.01
C ARG A 116 4.28 -13.83 15.56
N GLY A 117 5.57 -13.91 15.27
CA GLY A 117 6.10 -14.09 13.91
C GLY A 117 6.89 -12.87 13.42
N GLY A 118 7.87 -13.11 12.55
CA GLY A 118 8.76 -12.07 12.03
C GLY A 118 9.54 -11.35 13.14
N ILE A 119 9.70 -10.03 12.98
CA ILE A 119 10.32 -9.18 14.02
C ILE A 119 9.31 -9.00 15.15
N ARG A 120 9.71 -9.43 16.35
CA ARG A 120 8.93 -9.24 17.57
C ARG A 120 8.84 -7.75 17.89
N HIS A 121 7.63 -7.25 18.10
CA HIS A 121 7.37 -5.86 18.44
C HIS A 121 6.06 -5.75 19.22
N LEU A 122 5.89 -4.63 19.91
CA LEU A 122 4.66 -4.27 20.61
C LEU A 122 3.98 -3.10 19.90
N ILE A 123 2.64 -3.10 19.91
CA ILE A 123 1.82 -1.98 19.49
C ILE A 123 0.90 -1.62 20.65
N LEU A 124 1.04 -0.39 21.14
CA LEU A 124 0.13 0.22 22.08
C LEU A 124 -0.85 1.09 21.29
N ARG A 125 -2.13 0.96 21.57
CA ARG A 125 -3.19 1.70 20.88
C ARG A 125 -4.03 2.42 21.91
N SER A 126 -4.12 3.75 21.81
CA SER A 126 -4.99 4.56 22.68
C SER A 126 -6.48 4.19 22.53
N ALA A 127 -7.29 4.57 23.51
CA ALA A 127 -8.75 4.43 23.47
C ALA A 127 -9.40 5.17 22.29
N SER A 128 -8.87 6.36 21.93
CA SER A 128 -9.38 7.16 20.81
C SER A 128 -9.07 6.55 19.45
N ARG A 129 -8.17 5.56 19.38
CA ARG A 129 -7.66 4.97 18.13
C ARG A 129 -6.99 6.00 17.21
N GLN A 130 -6.54 7.13 17.75
CA GLN A 130 -5.82 8.17 17.02
C GLN A 130 -4.34 8.26 17.43
N GLU A 131 -3.96 7.66 18.55
CA GLU A 131 -2.57 7.55 18.97
C GLU A 131 -2.14 6.08 19.04
N TYR A 132 -1.02 5.80 18.38
CA TYR A 132 -0.37 4.49 18.33
C TYR A 132 1.07 4.63 18.79
N CYS A 133 1.57 3.64 19.52
CA CYS A 133 2.99 3.50 19.82
C CYS A 133 3.50 2.14 19.37
N VAL A 134 4.50 2.13 18.49
CA VAL A 134 5.17 0.92 18.02
C VAL A 134 6.52 0.83 18.72
N ILE A 135 6.73 -0.24 19.47
CA ILE A 135 7.97 -0.46 20.22
C ILE A 135 8.66 -1.71 19.67
N THR A 136 9.89 -1.52 19.19
CA THR A 136 10.72 -2.60 18.64
C THR A 136 11.98 -2.79 19.52
N PRO A 137 12.50 -4.03 19.66
CA PRO A 137 13.81 -4.26 20.27
C PRO A 137 14.92 -3.68 19.39
N ASP A 138 16.10 -3.44 19.97
CA ASP A 138 17.26 -2.86 19.30
C ASP A 138 17.69 -3.66 18.05
N TYR A 139 18.20 -2.98 17.03
CA TYR A 139 18.48 -3.56 15.71
C TYR A 139 19.89 -3.28 15.19
N LYS A 140 20.23 -3.99 14.11
CA LYS A 140 21.43 -3.71 13.31
C LYS A 140 21.16 -2.57 12.34
N ASP A 141 22.00 -1.54 12.36
CA ASP A 141 21.88 -0.38 11.46
C ASP A 141 21.66 -0.81 10.00
N ASN A 142 20.85 -0.04 9.28
CA ASN A 142 20.48 -0.25 7.87
C ASN A 142 19.65 -1.50 7.55
N VAL A 143 19.04 -2.15 8.55
CA VAL A 143 18.09 -3.24 8.30
C VAL A 143 16.66 -2.72 8.25
N LEU A 144 16.16 -2.44 7.04
CA LEU A 144 14.78 -1.96 6.79
C LEU A 144 13.68 -2.82 7.41
N GLU A 145 13.92 -4.12 7.62
CA GLU A 145 12.93 -5.03 8.22
C GLU A 145 12.38 -4.49 9.55
N TYR A 146 13.22 -3.85 10.37
CA TYR A 146 12.80 -3.35 11.68
C TYR A 146 11.85 -2.16 11.61
N GLN A 147 11.87 -1.39 10.52
CA GLN A 147 10.97 -0.26 10.28
C GLN A 147 9.60 -0.72 9.77
N LYS A 148 9.49 -1.96 9.27
CA LYS A 148 8.25 -2.49 8.69
C LYS A 148 7.04 -2.48 9.62
N PRO A 149 7.13 -2.75 10.93
CA PRO A 149 6.00 -2.62 11.84
C PRO A 149 5.33 -1.25 11.76
N GLY A 150 6.11 -0.17 11.86
CA GLY A 150 5.60 1.21 11.76
C GLY A 150 5.05 1.54 10.37
N ILE A 151 5.80 1.20 9.32
CA ILE A 151 5.37 1.40 7.92
C ILE A 151 4.05 0.67 7.65
N ARG A 152 3.90 -0.57 8.10
CA ARG A 152 2.73 -1.37 7.78
C ARG A 152 1.51 -0.99 8.63
N LEU A 153 1.70 -0.52 9.86
CA LEU A 153 0.63 0.14 10.62
C LEU A 153 0.12 1.38 9.89
N LEU A 154 1.03 2.24 9.42
CA LEU A 154 0.68 3.41 8.60
C LEU A 154 -0.10 3.04 7.35
N ARG A 155 0.32 1.98 6.65
CA ARG A 155 -0.43 1.46 5.49
C ARG A 155 -1.85 1.06 5.85
N GLU A 156 -2.05 0.35 6.98
CA GLU A 156 -3.40 -0.01 7.41
C GLU A 156 -4.23 1.24 7.74
N ILE A 157 -3.66 2.24 8.41
CA ILE A 157 -4.34 3.53 8.66
C ILE A 157 -4.78 4.17 7.34
N VAL A 158 -3.87 4.26 6.36
CA VAL A 158 -4.20 4.80 5.03
C VAL A 158 -5.31 4.01 4.38
N PHE A 159 -5.21 2.68 4.36
CA PHE A 159 -6.22 1.80 3.79
C PHE A 159 -7.60 2.06 4.36
N ARG A 160 -7.71 2.03 5.69
CA ARG A 160 -8.98 2.13 6.40
C ARG A 160 -9.58 3.51 6.26
N THR A 161 -8.74 4.54 6.18
CA THR A 161 -9.18 5.91 5.89
C THR A 161 -9.82 5.98 4.51
N TYR A 162 -9.16 5.46 3.47
CA TYR A 162 -9.73 5.40 2.12
C TYR A 162 -11.01 4.56 2.06
N GLN A 163 -11.07 3.43 2.77
CA GLN A 163 -12.29 2.62 2.87
C GLN A 163 -13.45 3.40 3.51
N SER A 164 -13.19 4.19 4.55
CA SER A 164 -14.23 5.01 5.22
C SER A 164 -14.86 6.07 4.33
N ILE A 165 -14.22 6.39 3.20
CA ILE A 165 -14.72 7.33 2.18
C ILE A 165 -15.05 6.63 0.85
N ASN A 166 -15.46 5.35 0.95
CA ASN A 166 -15.97 4.50 -0.13
C ASN A 166 -14.96 4.10 -1.22
N TYR A 167 -13.67 4.01 -0.89
CA TYR A 167 -12.72 3.32 -1.76
C TYR A 167 -12.69 1.82 -1.44
N PHE A 168 -12.46 1.02 -2.47
CA PHE A 168 -12.27 -0.42 -2.33
C PHE A 168 -11.02 -0.89 -3.10
N PRO A 169 -10.30 -1.88 -2.58
CA PRO A 169 -9.10 -2.40 -3.23
C PRO A 169 -9.42 -3.38 -4.37
N ILE A 170 -8.67 -3.26 -5.45
CA ILE A 170 -8.61 -4.23 -6.54
C ILE A 170 -7.15 -4.62 -6.83
N HIS A 171 -6.91 -5.88 -7.17
CA HIS A 171 -5.61 -6.38 -7.61
C HIS A 171 -5.33 -5.95 -9.05
N ALA A 172 -4.94 -4.70 -9.19
CA ALA A 172 -4.67 -4.03 -10.46
C ALA A 172 -3.48 -3.08 -10.33
N SER A 173 -2.77 -2.89 -11.44
CA SER A 173 -1.86 -1.75 -11.57
C SER A 173 -2.58 -0.59 -12.24
N ALA A 174 -2.10 0.62 -12.02
CA ALA A 174 -2.64 1.83 -12.60
C ALA A 174 -1.51 2.73 -13.11
N SER A 175 -1.73 3.33 -14.26
CA SER A 175 -0.80 4.25 -14.92
C SER A 175 -1.58 5.14 -15.89
N GLY A 176 -1.00 6.27 -16.27
CA GLY A 176 -1.65 7.25 -17.14
C GLY A 176 -0.65 8.12 -17.88
N PHE A 177 -1.16 9.00 -18.72
CA PHE A 177 -0.40 10.06 -19.35
C PHE A 177 -1.30 11.27 -19.62
N GLY A 178 -0.78 12.48 -19.41
CA GLY A 178 -1.59 13.70 -19.44
C GLY A 178 -2.79 13.59 -18.48
N SER A 179 -4.02 13.69 -19.01
CA SER A 179 -5.26 13.51 -18.24
C SER A 179 -5.88 12.12 -18.35
N ARG A 180 -5.22 11.16 -19.02
CA ARG A 180 -5.77 9.83 -19.32
C ARG A 180 -5.23 8.79 -18.37
N GLY A 181 -6.13 7.99 -17.79
CA GLY A 181 -5.77 6.94 -16.85
C GLY A 181 -6.25 5.55 -17.24
N PHE A 182 -5.43 4.55 -16.94
CA PHE A 182 -5.65 3.15 -17.32
C PHE A 182 -5.53 2.26 -16.09
N LEU A 183 -6.52 1.39 -15.90
CA LEU A 183 -6.49 0.32 -14.92
C LEU A 183 -6.15 -0.99 -15.61
N PHE A 184 -5.04 -1.64 -15.24
CA PHE A 184 -4.65 -2.93 -15.80
C PHE A 184 -5.06 -4.06 -14.84
N VAL A 185 -5.99 -4.91 -15.27
CA VAL A 185 -6.65 -5.91 -14.46
C VAL A 185 -6.40 -7.31 -15.04
N GLY A 186 -6.15 -8.28 -14.17
CA GLY A 186 -5.93 -9.67 -14.58
C GLY A 186 -5.11 -10.45 -13.57
N ASP A 187 -4.89 -11.73 -13.85
CA ASP A 187 -4.21 -12.63 -12.92
C ASP A 187 -2.73 -12.28 -12.70
N SER A 188 -2.13 -12.94 -11.72
CA SER A 188 -0.67 -12.89 -11.53
C SER A 188 0.03 -13.37 -12.80
N GLY A 189 0.93 -12.55 -13.34
CA GLY A 189 1.66 -12.86 -14.57
C GLY A 189 0.99 -12.38 -15.86
N ALA A 190 -0.23 -11.83 -15.81
CA ALA A 190 -0.93 -11.29 -16.99
C ALA A 190 -0.21 -10.09 -17.63
N GLY A 191 0.71 -9.45 -16.90
CA GLY A 191 1.49 -8.32 -17.41
C GLY A 191 1.08 -6.94 -16.89
N LYS A 192 0.16 -6.88 -15.92
CA LYS A 192 -0.33 -5.64 -15.29
C LYS A 192 0.78 -4.62 -15.00
N THR A 193 1.73 -4.99 -14.12
CA THR A 193 2.83 -4.13 -13.72
C THR A 193 3.69 -3.72 -14.91
N THR A 194 3.99 -4.65 -15.83
CA THR A 194 4.75 -4.36 -17.05
C THR A 194 4.07 -3.30 -17.90
N MET A 195 2.76 -3.40 -18.13
CA MET A 195 2.02 -2.43 -18.92
C MET A 195 1.96 -1.07 -18.24
N ALA A 196 1.68 -1.02 -16.95
CA ALA A 196 1.67 0.23 -16.19
C ALA A 196 3.04 0.93 -16.21
N SER A 197 4.13 0.16 -16.06
CA SER A 197 5.50 0.69 -16.11
C SER A 197 5.88 1.18 -17.51
N LEU A 198 5.57 0.42 -18.56
CA LEU A 198 5.88 0.81 -19.94
C LEU A 198 5.10 2.07 -20.36
N LEU A 199 3.82 2.16 -20.00
CA LEU A 199 3.01 3.33 -20.29
C LEU A 199 3.62 4.58 -19.65
N ALA A 200 3.99 4.49 -18.36
CA ALA A 200 4.60 5.60 -17.63
C ALA A 200 5.97 6.02 -18.19
N ALA A 201 6.74 5.05 -18.73
CA ALA A 201 8.08 5.31 -19.26
C ALA A 201 8.08 5.81 -20.73
N LEU A 202 7.08 5.41 -21.53
CA LEU A 202 7.02 5.70 -22.97
C LEU A 202 6.19 6.93 -23.33
N ALA A 203 5.18 7.26 -22.52
CA ALA A 203 4.27 8.36 -22.81
C ALA A 203 4.86 9.70 -22.38
N ASP A 204 4.58 10.73 -23.17
CA ASP A 204 4.79 12.12 -22.74
C ASP A 204 3.90 12.38 -21.51
N GLU A 205 4.48 12.93 -20.43
CA GLU A 205 3.79 13.12 -19.14
C GLU A 205 3.24 11.80 -18.55
N GLY A 206 3.94 10.69 -18.80
CA GLY A 206 3.61 9.36 -18.28
C GLY A 206 3.77 9.27 -16.76
N LYS A 207 2.75 8.72 -16.09
CA LYS A 207 2.64 8.64 -14.63
C LYS A 207 2.33 7.22 -14.17
N PHE A 208 3.15 6.71 -13.26
CA PHE A 208 2.93 5.45 -12.58
C PHE A 208 2.18 5.68 -11.26
N ILE A 209 1.12 4.91 -11.01
CA ILE A 209 0.28 5.05 -9.80
C ILE A 209 0.41 3.84 -8.89
N SER A 210 0.27 2.64 -9.45
CA SER A 210 0.32 1.40 -8.66
C SER A 210 0.82 0.22 -9.47
N SER A 211 1.48 -0.72 -8.79
CA SER A 211 1.97 -1.97 -9.36
C SER A 211 1.10 -3.20 -9.11
N ASP A 212 0.34 -3.21 -8.01
CA ASP A 212 -0.27 -4.45 -7.47
C ASP A 212 -1.68 -4.25 -6.93
N ILE A 213 -1.89 -3.23 -6.09
CA ILE A 213 -3.19 -2.89 -5.51
C ILE A 213 -3.54 -1.47 -5.88
N THR A 214 -4.72 -1.27 -6.44
CA THR A 214 -5.27 0.05 -6.70
C THR A 214 -6.52 0.22 -5.86
N LEU A 215 -6.65 1.35 -5.17
CA LEU A 215 -7.88 1.71 -4.48
C LEU A 215 -8.77 2.44 -5.47
N LEU A 216 -9.99 1.96 -5.65
CA LEU A 216 -10.96 2.54 -6.58
C LEU A 216 -12.12 3.17 -5.82
N LYS A 217 -12.58 4.31 -6.33
CA LYS A 217 -13.83 4.93 -5.91
C LYS A 217 -14.69 5.23 -7.13
N ASN A 218 -15.95 4.83 -7.05
CA ASN A 218 -16.94 5.20 -8.05
C ASN A 218 -17.28 6.70 -7.90
N GLN A 219 -17.18 7.47 -8.98
CA GLN A 219 -17.70 8.84 -9.07
C GLN A 219 -18.93 8.85 -9.99
N SER A 220 -19.53 9.99 -10.35
CA SER A 220 -20.71 9.99 -11.24
C SER A 220 -20.36 9.38 -12.61
N ASP A 221 -19.38 9.97 -13.29
CA ASP A 221 -19.11 9.68 -14.72
C ASP A 221 -17.75 9.02 -14.95
N THR A 222 -16.94 8.84 -13.90
CA THR A 222 -15.62 8.22 -13.96
C THR A 222 -15.36 7.36 -12.72
N ALA A 223 -14.21 6.69 -12.68
CA ALA A 223 -13.67 6.07 -11.48
C ALA A 223 -12.39 6.80 -11.09
N HIS A 224 -12.25 7.08 -9.80
CA HIS A 224 -11.02 7.60 -9.26
C HIS A 224 -10.16 6.46 -8.73
N ALA A 225 -8.89 6.44 -9.12
CA ALA A 225 -7.92 5.44 -8.68
C ALA A 225 -6.83 6.11 -7.85
N VAL A 226 -6.49 5.47 -6.73
CA VAL A 226 -5.39 5.87 -5.85
C VAL A 226 -4.42 4.70 -5.73
N GLY A 227 -3.14 5.01 -5.82
CA GLY A 227 -2.07 4.05 -5.62
C GLY A 227 -2.08 3.52 -4.20
N TRP A 228 -1.96 2.20 -4.04
CA TRP A 228 -1.76 1.64 -2.72
C TRP A 228 -0.33 1.94 -2.24
N PRO A 229 -0.10 2.46 -1.02
CA PRO A 229 1.23 2.59 -0.45
C PRO A 229 1.85 1.23 -0.10
N GLY A 230 2.11 0.38 -1.10
CA GLY A 230 2.63 -0.97 -0.91
C GLY A 230 4.05 -1.02 -0.34
N GLY A 231 4.76 0.11 -0.38
CA GLY A 231 6.14 0.23 0.10
C GLY A 231 7.20 -0.33 -0.84
N GLY A 232 6.80 -0.87 -1.98
CA GLY A 232 7.74 -1.36 -2.97
C GLY A 232 7.02 -1.90 -4.21
N ILE A 233 7.68 -1.76 -5.34
CA ILE A 233 7.19 -2.10 -6.67
C ILE A 233 7.92 -3.36 -7.09
N SER A 234 7.16 -4.45 -7.22
CA SER A 234 7.73 -5.75 -7.55
C SER A 234 7.88 -5.89 -9.06
N VAL A 235 9.11 -5.78 -9.55
CA VAL A 235 9.47 -5.84 -10.96
C VAL A 235 10.10 -7.18 -11.28
N GLY A 236 9.51 -7.94 -12.20
CA GLY A 236 10.08 -9.20 -12.67
C GLY A 236 11.14 -8.99 -13.76
N ALA A 237 11.98 -10.00 -13.98
CA ALA A 237 13.01 -9.95 -15.03
C ALA A 237 12.45 -9.63 -16.43
N GLY A 238 11.26 -10.14 -16.79
CA GLY A 238 10.61 -9.81 -18.06
C GLY A 238 10.21 -8.34 -18.17
N THR A 239 9.72 -7.74 -17.08
CA THR A 239 9.40 -6.31 -17.03
C THR A 239 10.67 -5.47 -17.17
N LEU A 240 11.74 -5.86 -16.48
CA LEU A 240 13.05 -5.20 -16.61
C LEU A 240 13.56 -5.24 -18.04
N ALA A 241 13.55 -6.40 -18.69
CA ALA A 241 14.00 -6.54 -20.06
C ALA A 241 13.22 -5.63 -21.03
N CYS A 242 11.90 -5.51 -20.85
CA CYS A 242 11.07 -4.62 -21.67
C CYS A 242 11.35 -3.15 -21.40
N LEU A 243 11.58 -2.76 -20.14
CA LEU A 243 11.86 -1.36 -19.79
C LEU A 243 13.27 -0.95 -20.24
N SER A 244 14.27 -1.81 -20.11
CA SER A 244 15.65 -1.55 -20.54
C SER A 244 15.80 -1.45 -22.06
N SER A 245 14.88 -2.03 -22.84
CA SER A 245 14.89 -1.86 -24.31
C SER A 245 14.33 -0.51 -24.76
N VAL A 246 13.53 0.17 -23.92
CA VAL A 246 12.89 1.45 -24.26
C VAL A 246 13.46 2.64 -23.50
N VAL A 247 14.08 2.42 -22.34
CA VAL A 247 14.76 3.44 -21.52
C VAL A 247 16.27 3.13 -21.50
N PRO A 248 17.09 3.78 -22.33
CA PRO A 248 18.53 3.49 -22.42
C PRO A 248 19.30 3.69 -21.10
N SER A 249 18.79 4.54 -20.20
CA SER A 249 19.38 4.80 -18.87
C SER A 249 19.01 3.75 -17.82
N ALA A 250 18.11 2.81 -18.11
CA ALA A 250 17.79 1.70 -17.22
C ALA A 250 18.94 0.69 -17.23
N SER A 251 19.98 0.95 -16.43
CA SER A 251 21.11 0.03 -16.30
C SER A 251 20.85 -1.00 -15.20
N ASP A 252 21.00 -2.28 -15.51
CA ASP A 252 21.00 -3.39 -14.53
C ASP A 252 22.15 -3.29 -13.50
N LYS A 253 23.08 -2.35 -13.71
CA LYS A 253 24.28 -2.15 -12.89
C LYS A 253 24.12 -1.16 -11.74
N LYS A 254 22.93 -0.59 -11.52
CA LYS A 254 22.74 0.27 -10.34
C LYS A 254 22.96 -0.56 -9.06
N ASP A 255 23.75 -0.01 -8.14
CA ASP A 255 23.81 -0.50 -6.77
C ASP A 255 22.48 -0.12 -6.11
N PHE A 256 21.51 -1.04 -6.15
CA PHE A 256 20.29 -0.89 -5.36
C PHE A 256 20.68 -0.71 -3.91
N LYS A 257 20.11 0.30 -3.25
CA LYS A 257 20.43 0.58 -1.84
C LYS A 257 20.11 -0.62 -0.96
N HIS A 258 19.18 -1.46 -1.42
CA HIS A 258 18.59 -2.54 -0.64
C HIS A 258 18.84 -3.95 -1.20
N ARG A 259 20.01 -4.20 -1.82
CA ARG A 259 20.36 -5.47 -2.52
C ARG A 259 20.09 -6.77 -1.74
N GLU A 260 20.31 -6.79 -0.42
CA GLU A 260 20.31 -8.03 0.36
C GLU A 260 18.91 -8.53 0.77
N GLY A 261 17.83 -7.77 0.52
CA GLY A 261 16.49 -8.07 1.05
C GLY A 261 15.38 -8.37 0.03
N TYR A 262 15.60 -8.20 -1.28
CA TYR A 262 14.48 -7.90 -2.18
C TYR A 262 14.31 -8.73 -3.46
N VAL A 263 15.02 -9.86 -3.61
CA VAL A 263 14.65 -10.85 -4.64
C VAL A 263 13.66 -11.85 -4.04
N ARG A 264 12.36 -11.56 -4.10
CA ARG A 264 11.30 -12.51 -3.69
C ARG A 264 10.71 -13.17 -4.92
N LYS A 265 10.85 -14.50 -5.02
CA LYS A 265 10.36 -15.29 -6.17
C LYS A 265 10.89 -14.79 -7.53
N GLY A 266 12.15 -14.34 -7.58
CA GLY A 266 12.77 -13.84 -8.83
C GLY A 266 12.30 -12.46 -9.29
N LYS A 267 11.59 -11.71 -8.44
CA LYS A 267 11.24 -10.30 -8.68
C LYS A 267 12.07 -9.39 -7.80
N TYR A 268 12.52 -8.27 -8.34
CA TYR A 268 13.15 -7.18 -7.62
C TYR A 268 12.08 -6.32 -6.97
N LEU A 269 12.23 -5.96 -5.70
CA LEU A 269 11.41 -4.91 -5.10
C LEU A 269 12.16 -3.59 -5.18
N LEU A 270 11.57 -2.61 -5.85
CA LEU A 270 12.11 -1.25 -5.99
C LEU A 270 11.30 -0.30 -5.12
N THR A 271 11.95 0.66 -4.48
CA THR A 271 11.21 1.80 -3.91
C THR A 271 10.72 2.73 -5.04
N PRO A 272 9.68 3.55 -4.84
CA PRO A 272 9.24 4.50 -5.86
C PRO A 272 10.37 5.42 -6.35
N SER A 273 11.25 5.85 -5.45
CA SER A 273 12.46 6.61 -5.80
C SER A 273 13.41 5.80 -6.71
N GLU A 274 13.68 4.54 -6.38
CA GLU A 274 14.51 3.67 -7.23
C GLU A 274 13.86 3.43 -8.60
N PHE A 275 12.55 3.20 -8.64
CA PHE A 275 11.79 3.01 -9.87
C PHE A 275 11.85 4.25 -10.77
N THR A 276 11.61 5.44 -10.21
CA THR A 276 11.70 6.74 -10.92
C THR A 276 13.07 6.91 -11.54
N GLN A 277 14.12 6.71 -10.74
CA GLN A 277 15.50 6.85 -11.19
C GLN A 277 15.89 5.80 -12.23
N MET A 278 15.30 4.61 -12.19
CA MET A 278 15.64 3.52 -13.10
C MET A 278 14.97 3.69 -14.46
N PHE A 279 13.69 4.05 -14.47
CA PHE A 279 12.87 4.03 -15.68
C PHE A 279 12.47 5.41 -16.19
N ALA A 280 12.94 6.49 -15.56
CA ALA A 280 12.57 7.86 -15.90
C ALA A 280 11.05 8.08 -15.93
N ALA A 281 10.31 7.29 -15.15
CA ALA A 281 8.86 7.38 -15.02
C ALA A 281 8.50 8.28 -13.84
N GLU A 282 7.52 9.16 -14.01
CA GLU A 282 6.99 9.95 -12.91
C GLU A 282 6.06 9.11 -12.02
N PHE A 283 5.99 9.44 -10.74
CA PHE A 283 4.99 8.90 -9.84
C PHE A 283 3.91 9.93 -9.58
N ASP A 284 2.68 9.46 -9.59
CA ASP A 284 1.55 10.20 -9.05
C ASP A 284 0.77 9.29 -8.11
N SER A 285 0.05 9.87 -7.17
CA SER A 285 -0.69 9.10 -6.17
C SER A 285 -2.10 8.75 -6.64
N GLN A 286 -2.63 9.47 -7.62
CA GLN A 286 -4.00 9.31 -8.08
C GLN A 286 -4.23 9.68 -9.56
N LEU A 287 -5.31 9.17 -10.14
CA LEU A 287 -5.82 9.57 -11.45
C LEU A 287 -7.32 9.21 -11.62
N SER A 288 -7.95 9.79 -12.64
CA SER A 288 -9.24 9.32 -13.15
C SER A 288 -9.02 8.22 -14.18
N ILE A 289 -9.88 7.20 -14.20
CA ILE A 289 -9.78 6.06 -15.12
C ILE A 289 -10.64 6.32 -16.36
N ASP A 290 -10.02 6.20 -17.53
CA ASP A 290 -10.66 6.30 -18.84
C ASP A 290 -10.88 4.93 -19.49
N ALA A 291 -10.06 3.93 -19.14
CA ALA A 291 -10.19 2.58 -19.69
C ALA A 291 -9.72 1.50 -18.70
N ILE A 292 -10.38 0.33 -18.77
CA ILE A 292 -9.97 -0.89 -18.07
C ILE A 292 -9.35 -1.84 -19.08
N ILE A 293 -8.09 -2.22 -18.86
CA ILE A 293 -7.30 -3.03 -19.77
C ILE A 293 -7.05 -4.40 -19.16
N PHE A 294 -7.35 -5.46 -19.91
CA PHE A 294 -7.08 -6.84 -19.57
C PHE A 294 -5.91 -7.36 -20.42
N PRO A 295 -4.66 -7.25 -19.95
CA PRO A 295 -3.50 -7.58 -20.76
C PRO A 295 -3.22 -9.08 -20.82
N ARG A 296 -2.69 -9.49 -21.97
CA ARG A 296 -2.03 -10.78 -22.20
C ARG A 296 -0.74 -10.54 -22.97
N ILE A 297 0.38 -10.47 -22.26
CA ILE A 297 1.69 -10.23 -22.88
C ILE A 297 2.17 -11.49 -23.62
N VAL A 298 2.53 -11.32 -24.90
CA VAL A 298 3.18 -12.33 -25.74
C VAL A 298 4.41 -11.66 -26.37
N PRO A 299 5.59 -11.73 -25.73
CA PRO A 299 6.76 -10.94 -26.12
C PRO A 299 7.22 -11.17 -27.57
N GLU A 300 6.98 -12.37 -28.11
CA GLU A 300 7.41 -12.78 -29.44
C GLU A 300 6.50 -12.28 -30.58
N GLU A 301 5.33 -11.70 -30.29
CA GLU A 301 4.40 -11.19 -31.30
C GLU A 301 4.69 -9.74 -31.68
N ASP A 302 5.03 -9.45 -32.94
CA ASP A 302 5.28 -8.07 -33.38
C ASP A 302 4.01 -7.18 -33.40
N ALA A 303 2.83 -7.79 -33.38
CA ALA A 303 1.55 -7.10 -33.47
C ALA A 303 0.89 -6.89 -32.10
N CYS A 304 0.06 -5.85 -31.99
CA CYS A 304 -0.87 -5.65 -30.89
C CYS A 304 -2.30 -5.91 -31.39
N HIS A 305 -3.06 -6.68 -30.63
CA HIS A 305 -4.50 -6.88 -30.81
C HIS A 305 -5.24 -6.17 -29.69
N LEU A 306 -6.10 -5.21 -30.05
CA LEU A 306 -6.97 -4.49 -29.13
C LEU A 306 -8.43 -4.82 -29.50
N ALA A 307 -9.21 -5.29 -28.53
CA ALA A 307 -10.62 -5.61 -28.74
C ALA A 307 -11.46 -5.13 -27.57
N HIS A 308 -12.60 -4.49 -27.87
CA HIS A 308 -13.58 -4.10 -26.87
C HIS A 308 -14.10 -5.34 -26.13
N LEU A 309 -14.20 -5.25 -24.81
CA LEU A 309 -14.69 -6.29 -23.93
C LEU A 309 -16.11 -5.93 -23.46
N PRO A 310 -17.13 -6.77 -23.70
CA PRO A 310 -18.47 -6.54 -23.18
C PRO A 310 -18.48 -6.34 -21.65
N ALA A 311 -19.32 -5.43 -21.16
CA ALA A 311 -19.35 -5.04 -19.74
C ALA A 311 -19.56 -6.23 -18.79
N ASN A 312 -20.40 -7.20 -19.16
CA ASN A 312 -20.63 -8.41 -18.37
C ASN A 312 -19.36 -9.26 -18.23
N GLU A 313 -18.58 -9.41 -19.29
CA GLU A 313 -17.32 -10.17 -19.27
C GLU A 313 -16.22 -9.39 -18.53
N ALA A 314 -16.17 -8.07 -18.70
CA ALA A 314 -15.27 -7.21 -17.94
C ALA A 314 -15.55 -7.28 -16.43
N PHE A 315 -16.82 -7.27 -16.02
CA PHE A 315 -17.24 -7.40 -14.62
C PHE A 315 -16.88 -8.76 -14.04
N GLU A 316 -17.12 -9.85 -14.77
CA GLU A 316 -16.72 -11.18 -14.34
C GLU A 316 -15.22 -11.26 -14.05
N ARG A 317 -14.39 -10.75 -14.97
CA ARG A 317 -12.92 -10.78 -14.80
C ARG A 317 -12.43 -9.84 -13.70
N ALA A 318 -12.98 -8.63 -13.61
CA ALA A 318 -12.55 -7.65 -12.61
C ALA A 318 -13.01 -8.01 -11.20
N SER A 319 -14.21 -8.56 -11.03
CA SER A 319 -14.74 -8.97 -9.72
C SER A 319 -13.90 -10.09 -9.09
N GLN A 320 -13.29 -10.96 -9.89
CA GLN A 320 -12.31 -11.96 -9.42
C GLN A 320 -11.02 -11.34 -8.87
N GLN A 321 -10.74 -10.08 -9.23
CA GLN A 321 -9.58 -9.34 -8.74
C GLN A 321 -9.93 -8.41 -7.57
N LEU A 322 -11.20 -8.31 -7.16
CA LEU A 322 -11.58 -7.57 -5.96
C LEU A 322 -10.86 -8.19 -4.76
N ARG A 323 -10.24 -7.31 -3.98
CA ARG A 323 -9.60 -7.73 -2.75
C ARG A 323 -10.63 -7.65 -1.63
N ASN A 324 -10.85 -8.77 -0.96
CA ASN A 324 -11.79 -8.82 0.13
C ASN A 324 -11.20 -8.02 1.29
N SER A 325 -12.00 -7.10 1.81
CA SER A 325 -11.59 -6.31 2.96
C SER A 325 -11.18 -7.19 4.14
N LEU A 326 -11.68 -8.43 4.29
CA LEU A 326 -11.41 -9.43 5.35
C LEU A 326 -10.19 -10.33 5.13
N SER A 327 -10.01 -10.90 3.93
CA SER A 327 -9.18 -12.10 3.75
C SER A 327 -7.83 -11.86 3.06
N ASP A 328 -7.56 -10.65 2.58
CA ASP A 328 -6.30 -10.38 1.89
C ASP A 328 -5.15 -10.03 2.83
N THR A 329 -3.95 -10.48 2.44
CA THR A 329 -2.66 -10.58 3.16
C THR A 329 -2.07 -9.29 3.75
N TYR A 330 -2.85 -8.22 3.82
CA TYR A 330 -2.38 -6.89 4.18
C TYR A 330 -3.17 -6.22 5.31
N ARG A 331 -4.12 -6.94 5.94
CA ARG A 331 -4.59 -6.53 7.25
C ARG A 331 -3.44 -6.54 8.24
N TYR A 332 -3.50 -5.65 9.21
CA TYR A 332 -2.91 -5.87 10.53
C TYR A 332 -4.02 -6.20 11.53
N GLY A 333 -5.27 -5.83 11.21
CA GLY A 333 -6.43 -5.95 12.10
C GLY A 333 -6.32 -5.03 13.31
N LEU A 334 -5.52 -3.96 13.19
CA LEU A 334 -5.17 -3.06 14.29
C LEU A 334 -5.82 -1.69 14.17
N VAL A 335 -6.51 -1.44 13.06
CA VAL A 335 -7.11 -0.14 12.77
C VAL A 335 -8.58 -0.36 12.48
N ASP A 336 -9.39 -0.16 13.51
CA ASP A 336 -10.84 -0.37 13.52
C ASP A 336 -11.53 1.00 13.31
N ILE A 337 -11.51 1.50 12.07
CA ILE A 337 -12.14 2.80 11.71
C ILE A 337 -13.56 2.61 11.22
N LEU A 338 -13.83 1.45 10.63
CA LEU A 338 -15.09 1.19 9.96
C LEU A 338 -16.11 0.84 11.03
N GLY A 339 -17.02 1.78 11.30
CA GLY A 339 -18.22 1.52 12.09
C GLY A 339 -19.26 0.66 11.36
N GLU A 340 -18.99 0.35 10.09
CA GLU A 340 -19.83 -0.43 9.19
C GLU A 340 -19.44 -1.92 9.20
N ASP A 341 -20.42 -2.78 8.90
CA ASP A 341 -20.18 -4.20 8.74
C ASP A 341 -19.28 -4.45 7.53
N ILE A 342 -18.24 -5.24 7.71
CA ILE A 342 -17.29 -5.54 6.64
C ILE A 342 -17.92 -6.29 5.46
N HIS A 343 -18.99 -7.05 5.69
CA HIS A 343 -19.77 -7.68 4.63
C HIS A 343 -20.51 -6.63 3.81
N GLU A 344 -21.04 -5.58 4.44
CA GLU A 344 -21.67 -4.45 3.77
C GLU A 344 -20.66 -3.70 2.89
N ILE A 345 -19.47 -3.40 3.43
CA ILE A 345 -18.38 -2.76 2.68
C ILE A 345 -17.99 -3.58 1.44
N ASN A 346 -17.89 -4.90 1.57
CA ASN A 346 -17.55 -5.77 0.45
C ASN A 346 -18.69 -5.86 -0.59
N SER A 347 -19.95 -5.89 -0.16
CA SER A 347 -21.10 -5.83 -1.08
C SER A 347 -21.11 -4.51 -1.84
N GLN A 348 -20.88 -3.40 -1.14
CA GLN A 348 -20.82 -2.07 -1.74
C GLN A 348 -19.66 -1.93 -2.74
N ALA A 349 -18.51 -2.56 -2.46
CA ALA A 349 -17.39 -2.62 -3.39
C ALA A 349 -17.75 -3.33 -4.71
N LEU A 350 -18.51 -4.43 -4.63
CA LEU A 350 -18.95 -5.16 -5.82
C LEU A 350 -19.95 -4.34 -6.66
N GLU A 351 -20.91 -3.69 -6.00
CA GLU A 351 -21.87 -2.79 -6.66
C GLU A 351 -21.16 -1.60 -7.31
N ASN A 352 -20.20 -0.99 -6.61
CA ASN A 352 -19.40 0.11 -7.14
C ASN A 352 -18.56 -0.34 -8.34
N LEU A 353 -17.98 -1.54 -8.31
CA LEU A 353 -17.25 -2.08 -9.46
C LEU A 353 -18.17 -2.30 -10.66
N HIS A 354 -19.37 -2.82 -10.44
CA HIS A 354 -20.37 -2.98 -11.51
C HIS A 354 -20.67 -1.65 -12.18
N SER A 355 -21.00 -0.62 -11.39
CA SER A 355 -21.27 0.73 -11.88
C SER A 355 -20.09 1.35 -12.63
N ILE A 356 -18.85 1.08 -12.19
CA ILE A 356 -17.64 1.51 -12.89
C ILE A 356 -17.53 0.86 -14.28
N ILE A 357 -17.81 -0.43 -14.38
CA ILE A 357 -17.67 -1.18 -15.64
C ILE A 357 -18.77 -0.86 -16.65
N GLU A 358 -19.96 -0.46 -16.19
CA GLU A 358 -21.04 -0.02 -17.08
C GLU A 358 -20.72 1.29 -17.82
N LYS A 359 -19.83 2.12 -17.27
CA LYS A 359 -19.54 3.46 -17.83
C LYS A 359 -18.12 3.63 -18.37
N ILE A 360 -17.16 2.83 -17.90
CA ILE A 360 -15.77 2.89 -18.38
C ILE A 360 -15.57 1.77 -19.41
N PRO A 361 -15.10 2.10 -20.63
CA PRO A 361 -14.85 1.09 -21.64
C PRO A 361 -13.76 0.11 -21.18
N ALA A 362 -13.99 -1.16 -21.49
CA ALA A 362 -13.07 -2.23 -21.17
C ALA A 362 -12.50 -2.86 -22.45
N PHE A 363 -11.23 -3.25 -22.40
CA PHE A 363 -10.54 -3.82 -23.55
C PHE A 363 -9.70 -5.02 -23.15
N THR A 364 -9.65 -6.00 -24.04
CA THR A 364 -8.59 -7.01 -24.02
C THR A 364 -7.47 -6.57 -24.92
N VAL A 365 -6.23 -6.76 -24.46
CA VAL A 365 -5.02 -6.50 -25.26
C VAL A 365 -4.11 -7.71 -25.26
N SER A 366 -3.57 -8.07 -26.42
CA SER A 366 -2.55 -9.11 -26.53
C SER A 366 -1.46 -8.76 -27.54
N GLY A 367 -0.24 -9.25 -27.30
CA GLY A 367 0.91 -9.03 -28.17
C GLY A 367 2.17 -8.60 -27.41
N ASN A 368 3.16 -8.07 -28.15
CA ASN A 368 4.37 -7.52 -27.54
C ASN A 368 4.01 -6.30 -26.66
N PRO A 369 4.56 -6.23 -25.44
CA PRO A 369 4.12 -5.24 -24.45
C PRO A 369 4.48 -3.80 -24.85
N VAL A 370 5.56 -3.60 -25.60
CA VAL A 370 5.94 -2.27 -26.13
C VAL A 370 4.96 -1.86 -27.24
N ALA A 371 4.60 -2.79 -28.13
CA ALA A 371 3.60 -2.53 -29.17
C ALA A 371 2.22 -2.19 -28.57
N ILE A 372 1.81 -2.91 -27.52
CA ILE A 372 0.57 -2.60 -26.78
C ILE A 372 0.65 -1.19 -26.17
N ALA A 373 1.75 -0.84 -25.50
CA ALA A 373 1.89 0.48 -24.88
C ALA A 373 1.79 1.60 -25.92
N HIS A 374 2.44 1.46 -27.08
CA HIS A 374 2.31 2.42 -28.17
C HIS A 374 0.88 2.49 -28.74
N ALA A 375 0.19 1.37 -28.88
CA ALA A 375 -1.20 1.36 -29.34
C ALA A 375 -2.11 2.13 -28.37
N LEU A 376 -1.96 1.92 -27.05
CA LEU A 376 -2.70 2.66 -26.02
C LEU A 376 -2.36 4.16 -26.02
N ILE A 377 -1.10 4.53 -26.24
CA ILE A 377 -0.72 5.94 -26.33
C ILE A 377 -1.36 6.58 -27.56
N ASN A 378 -1.31 5.93 -28.72
CA ASN A 378 -1.80 6.50 -29.98
C ASN A 378 -3.33 6.60 -30.05
N GLU A 379 -4.04 5.65 -29.46
CA GLU A 379 -5.52 5.63 -29.45
C GLU A 379 -6.11 6.71 -28.51
N TRP A 380 -5.36 7.17 -27.51
CA TRP A 380 -5.82 8.14 -26.50
C TRP A 380 -5.04 9.47 -26.45
N LYS A 381 -4.10 9.69 -27.38
CA LYS A 381 -3.50 11.01 -27.66
C LYS A 381 -4.52 11.89 -28.37
#